data_AF-A0A0R1WJB8-F1
#
_entry.id   AF-A0A0R1WJB8-F1
#
_cell.length_a   1.000
_cell.length_b   1.000
_cell.length_c   1.000
_cell.angle_alpha   90.00
_cell.angle_beta   90.00
_cell.angle_gamma   90.00
#
_symmetry.space_group_name_H-M   'P 1'
#
loop_
_entity.id
_entity.type
_entity.pdbx_description
1 polymer ?
#
loop_
_entity_poly.entity_id
_entity_poly.type
_entity_poly.pdbx_seq_one_letter_code
_entity_poly.pdbx_strand_id
1 'polypeptide(L)'
;MADFEIGDVVGCKKFGPMDHDFQGVVEKVYNNSIMVSINDFDPADKSGVNELNGRAVIRQDEAKMIKAVPREDKDTDDEEESKDTKKKPAKRKKTTKKADKKD
;
A
#
# COMPACT_ATOMS: atom_id res chain seq x y z
N MET A 1 14.98 14.12 8.61
CA MET A 1 15.28 12.87 7.87
C MET A 1 14.54 11.79 8.65
N ALA A 2 13.51 11.18 8.06
CA ALA A 2 12.69 10.22 8.79
C ALA A 2 13.50 8.92 8.97
N ASP A 3 13.86 8.64 10.21
CA ASP A 3 14.71 7.52 10.60
C ASP A 3 13.85 6.25 10.74
N PHE A 4 13.44 5.67 9.61
CA PHE A 4 12.64 4.44 9.61
C PHE A 4 13.49 3.23 10.00
N GLU A 5 12.91 2.32 10.79
CA GLU A 5 13.54 1.03 11.14
C GLU A 5 12.73 -0.16 10.61
N ILE A 6 13.43 -1.28 10.50
CA ILE A 6 12.81 -2.56 10.13
C ILE A 6 11.81 -2.94 11.23
N GLY A 7 10.55 -3.18 10.83
CA GLY A 7 9.46 -3.47 11.76
C GLY A 7 8.51 -2.30 12.03
N ASP A 8 8.84 -1.07 11.59
CA ASP A 8 7.91 0.05 11.68
C ASP A 8 6.73 -0.14 10.74
N VAL A 9 5.54 0.27 11.20
CA VAL A 9 4.34 0.33 10.37
C VAL A 9 4.22 1.73 9.79
N VAL A 10 4.25 1.81 8.47
CA VAL A 10 4.19 3.07 7.72
C VAL A 10 3.00 3.08 6.77
N GLY A 11 2.31 4.21 6.75
CA GLY A 11 1.27 4.56 5.78
C GLY A 11 1.91 5.12 4.53
N CYS A 12 1.58 4.51 3.40
CA CYS A 12 2.13 4.83 2.10
C CYS A 12 1.00 5.38 1.23
N LYS A 13 1.27 6.47 0.49
CA LYS A 13 0.37 6.91 -0.58
C LYS A 13 0.37 5.90 -1.72
N LYS A 14 -0.64 5.98 -2.59
CA LYS A 14 -0.74 5.18 -3.83
C LYS A 14 0.62 5.05 -4.55
N PHE A 15 0.98 3.81 -4.90
CA PHE A 15 2.27 3.48 -5.48
C PHE A 15 2.13 2.51 -6.65
N GLY A 16 2.80 2.82 -7.77
CA GLY A 16 2.83 1.98 -8.96
C GLY A 16 1.42 1.72 -9.52
N PRO A 17 0.98 0.45 -9.63
CA PRO A 17 -0.33 0.09 -10.16
C PRO A 17 -1.49 0.21 -9.15
N MET A 18 -1.24 0.68 -7.92
CA MET A 18 -2.28 0.88 -6.90
C MET A 18 -2.90 2.28 -7.03
N ASP A 19 -4.21 2.37 -6.83
CA ASP A 19 -4.97 3.63 -6.87
C ASP A 19 -5.25 4.20 -5.47
N HIS A 20 -5.18 3.37 -4.42
CA HIS A 20 -5.43 3.78 -3.05
C HIS A 20 -4.17 3.78 -2.18
N ASP A 21 -4.27 4.49 -1.07
CA ASP A 21 -3.28 4.47 -0.01
C ASP A 21 -3.26 3.09 0.66
N PHE A 22 -2.10 2.67 1.14
CA PHE A 22 -1.91 1.36 1.76
C PHE A 22 -1.00 1.46 2.97
N GLN A 23 -1.03 0.46 3.84
CA GLN A 23 -0.15 0.38 4.99
C GLN A 23 0.72 -0.87 4.91
N GLY A 24 1.97 -0.70 5.31
CA GLY A 24 2.95 -1.77 5.25
C GLY A 24 3.96 -1.71 6.38
N VAL A 25 4.63 -2.84 6.57
CA VAL A 25 5.71 -2.97 7.54
C VAL A 25 7.04 -2.83 6.83
N VAL A 26 7.94 -2.00 7.34
CA VAL A 26 9.28 -1.82 6.77
C VAL A 26 10.07 -3.13 6.86
N GLU A 27 10.47 -3.68 5.71
CA GLU A 27 11.34 -4.86 5.61
C GLU A 27 12.81 -4.46 5.39
N LYS A 28 13.05 -3.40 4.61
CA LYS A 28 14.41 -2.90 4.33
C LYS A 28 14.42 -1.39 4.24
N VAL A 29 15.50 -0.79 4.72
CA VAL A 29 15.74 0.65 4.67
C VAL A 29 16.92 0.91 3.74
N TYR A 30 16.72 1.79 2.76
CA TYR A 30 17.74 2.30 1.86
C TYR A 30 18.04 3.77 2.21
N ASN A 31 18.96 4.39 1.46
CA ASN A 31 19.42 5.76 1.76
C ASN A 31 18.32 6.83 1.60
N ASN A 32 17.43 6.68 0.61
CA ASN A 32 16.33 7.62 0.33
C ASN A 32 14.96 6.93 0.17
N SER A 33 14.93 5.62 0.37
CA SER A 33 13.75 4.80 0.10
C SER A 33 13.64 3.70 1.14
N ILE A 34 12.43 3.19 1.33
CA ILE A 34 12.14 2.07 2.20
C ILE A 34 11.35 1.03 1.42
N MET A 35 11.70 -0.23 1.63
CA MET A 35 10.92 -1.37 1.18
C MET A 35 9.95 -1.75 2.28
N VAL A 36 8.67 -1.76 1.94
CA VAL A 36 7.58 -2.11 2.84
C VAL A 36 6.85 -3.33 2.32
N SER A 37 6.47 -4.21 3.23
CA SER A 37 5.56 -5.33 2.96
C SER A 37 4.13 -4.85 3.16
N ILE A 38 3.32 -4.92 2.11
CA ILE A 38 1.94 -4.42 2.09
C ILE A 38 1.07 -5.43 2.87
N ASN A 39 0.59 -5.02 4.04
CA ASN A 39 -0.27 -5.85 4.88
C ASN A 39 -1.73 -5.39 4.86
N ASP A 40 -1.96 -4.08 4.75
CA ASP A 40 -3.30 -3.49 4.72
C ASP A 40 -3.47 -2.66 3.44
N PHE A 41 -4.45 -3.04 2.62
CA PHE A 41 -4.70 -2.43 1.31
C PHE A 41 -6.17 -2.62 0.90
N ASP A 42 -6.65 -1.78 -0.02
CA ASP A 42 -8.02 -1.92 -0.54
C ASP A 42 -8.14 -3.16 -1.45
N PRO A 43 -9.20 -3.98 -1.33
CA PRO A 43 -9.39 -5.17 -2.17
C PRO A 43 -9.44 -4.87 -3.69
N ALA A 44 -9.68 -3.63 -4.11
CA ALA A 44 -9.56 -3.22 -5.51
C ALA A 44 -8.10 -3.24 -6.01
N ASP A 45 -7.14 -2.92 -5.14
CA ASP A 45 -5.70 -2.88 -5.45
C ASP A 45 -5.01 -4.25 -5.36
N LYS A 46 -5.76 -5.31 -5.04
CA LYS A 46 -5.24 -6.67 -4.91
C LYS A 46 -4.44 -7.13 -6.13
N SER A 47 -4.83 -6.71 -7.33
CA SER A 47 -4.07 -7.02 -8.54
C SER A 47 -2.70 -6.35 -8.52
N GLY A 48 -2.66 -5.05 -8.20
CA GLY A 48 -1.42 -4.29 -8.11
C GLY A 48 -0.49 -4.81 -7.01
N VAL A 49 -1.03 -5.14 -5.84
CA VAL A 49 -0.27 -5.78 -4.74
C VAL A 49 0.32 -7.11 -5.21
N ASN A 50 -0.44 -7.93 -5.95
CA ASN A 50 0.04 -9.21 -6.45
C ASN A 50 1.13 -9.05 -7.53
N GLU A 51 1.03 -8.07 -8.42
CA GLU A 51 2.08 -7.75 -9.39
C GLU A 51 3.38 -7.31 -8.72
N LEU A 52 3.27 -6.59 -7.59
CA LEU A 52 4.39 -6.16 -6.77
C LEU A 52 4.91 -7.27 -5.82
N ASN A 53 4.38 -8.50 -5.89
CA ASN A 53 4.69 -9.58 -4.96
C ASN A 53 4.51 -9.19 -3.47
N GLY A 54 3.56 -8.29 -3.18
CA GLY A 54 3.30 -7.79 -1.83
C GLY A 54 4.36 -6.85 -1.28
N ARG A 55 5.28 -6.33 -2.10
CA ARG A 55 6.37 -5.45 -1.67
C ARG A 55 6.39 -4.15 -2.48
N ALA A 56 6.36 -3.02 -1.79
CA ALA A 56 6.51 -1.71 -2.40
C ALA A 56 7.81 -1.04 -1.94
N VAL A 57 8.49 -0.35 -2.86
CA VAL A 57 9.67 0.48 -2.54
C VAL A 57 9.28 1.94 -2.72
N ILE A 58 9.05 2.64 -1.61
CA ILE A 58 8.62 4.04 -1.62
C ILE A 58 9.72 4.96 -1.12
N ARG A 59 9.62 6.25 -1.43
CA ARG A 59 10.55 7.26 -0.90
C ARG A 59 10.24 7.51 0.57
N GLN A 60 11.29 7.73 1.36
CA GLN A 60 11.15 8.07 2.78
C GLN A 60 10.33 9.34 3.01
N ASP A 61 10.42 10.30 2.08
CA ASP A 61 9.67 11.57 2.12
C ASP A 61 8.15 11.39 1.93
N GLU A 62 7.73 10.28 1.32
CA GLU A 62 6.32 9.99 1.03
C GLU A 62 5.71 9.01 2.04
N ALA A 63 6.53 8.43 2.90
CA ALA A 63 6.12 7.50 3.96
C ALA A 63 5.65 8.28 5.19
N LYS A 64 4.46 7.96 5.71
CA LYS A 64 3.95 8.46 6.99
C LYS A 64 4.11 7.40 8.07
N MET A 65 4.75 7.72 9.19
CA MET A 65 4.91 6.79 10.31
C MET A 65 3.58 6.63 11.04
N ILE A 66 3.04 5.40 11.15
CA ILE A 66 1.77 5.13 11.86
C ILE A 66 2.05 4.52 13.22
N LYS A 67 2.95 3.52 13.25
CA LYS A 67 3.32 2.84 14.49
C LYS A 67 4.82 2.61 14.48
N ALA A 68 5.50 3.33 15.38
CA ALA A 68 6.90 3.10 15.67
C ALA A 68 7.06 1.88 16.57
N VAL A 69 8.07 1.04 16.30
CA VAL A 69 8.59 0.14 17.34
C VAL A 69 9.18 1.03 18.46
N PRO A 70 8.97 0.71 19.75
CA PRO A 70 9.45 1.55 20.84
C PRO A 70 10.97 1.63 20.82
N ARG A 71 11.49 2.84 20.58
CA ARG A 71 12.89 3.22 20.70
C ARG A 71 12.99 4.17 21.88
N GLU A 72 14.05 4.08 22.67
CA GLU A 72 14.35 5.09 23.69
C GLU A 72 14.49 6.47 23.02
N ASP A 73 13.92 7.49 23.67
CA ASP A 73 13.33 8.71 23.10
C ASP A 73 14.20 9.53 22.14
N LYS A 74 13.61 9.92 20.99
CA LYS A 74 13.72 11.29 20.45
C LYS A 74 12.43 11.69 19.73
N ASP A 75 11.74 12.65 20.34
CA ASP A 75 10.72 13.55 19.77
C ASP A 75 10.84 13.75 18.26
N THR A 76 9.76 13.50 17.51
CA THR A 76 9.13 14.57 16.73
C THR A 76 7.65 14.25 16.48
N ASP A 77 6.86 15.16 17.03
CA ASP A 77 5.46 15.53 16.88
C ASP A 77 4.70 15.17 15.58
N ASP A 78 3.41 14.91 15.81
CA ASP A 78 2.29 14.49 14.97
C ASP A 78 1.87 15.55 13.93
N GLU A 79 1.28 15.13 12.79
CA GLU A 79 -0.03 15.65 12.34
C GLU A 79 -0.55 14.93 11.08
N GLU A 80 -1.80 14.48 11.19
CA GLU A 80 -2.65 13.94 10.13
C GLU A 80 -2.80 14.87 8.91
N GLU A 81 -3.07 14.28 7.73
CA GLU A 81 -4.26 14.74 7.00
C GLU A 81 -4.79 13.61 6.12
N SER A 82 -6.02 13.21 6.44
CA SER A 82 -6.95 12.37 5.70
C SER A 82 -7.69 13.20 4.63
N LYS A 83 -7.94 12.63 3.43
CA LYS A 83 -9.01 13.04 2.47
C LYS A 83 -9.05 12.04 1.30
N ASP A 84 -9.90 11.01 1.34
CA ASP A 84 -11.30 10.96 0.85
C ASP A 84 -11.50 11.48 -0.59
N THR A 85 -11.86 10.59 -1.54
CA THR A 85 -13.09 10.72 -2.37
C THR A 85 -13.33 9.53 -3.32
N LYS A 86 -14.11 8.56 -2.85
CA LYS A 86 -15.41 8.14 -3.41
C LYS A 86 -15.60 8.19 -4.95
N LYS A 87 -15.78 7.01 -5.60
CA LYS A 87 -17.04 6.57 -6.26
C LYS A 87 -16.89 5.33 -7.16
N LYS A 88 -17.50 4.23 -6.72
CA LYS A 88 -18.12 3.20 -7.59
C LYS A 88 -19.41 3.80 -8.21
N PRO A 89 -19.88 3.32 -9.38
CA PRO A 89 -20.81 2.20 -9.32
C PRO A 89 -20.61 1.10 -10.39
N ALA A 90 -21.13 -0.05 -10.00
CA ALA A 90 -21.19 -1.34 -10.68
C ALA A 90 -21.79 -1.35 -12.10
N LYS A 91 -21.35 -2.35 -12.89
CA LYS A 91 -22.28 -3.35 -13.46
C LYS A 91 -21.62 -4.70 -13.71
N ARG A 92 -22.18 -5.70 -13.02
CA ARG A 92 -22.00 -7.15 -13.19
C ARG A 92 -22.53 -7.58 -14.57
N LYS A 93 -21.88 -8.53 -15.26
CA LYS A 93 -22.47 -9.87 -15.53
C LYS A 93 -21.47 -10.87 -16.09
N LYS A 94 -21.66 -12.09 -15.62
CA LYS A 94 -20.93 -13.35 -15.74
C LYS A 94 -21.42 -14.16 -16.96
N THR A 95 -20.76 -15.30 -17.22
CA THR A 95 -21.17 -16.54 -17.95
C THR A 95 -20.58 -16.72 -19.36
N THR A 96 -19.51 -17.51 -19.56
CA THR A 96 -19.40 -18.99 -19.65
C THR A 96 -19.97 -19.64 -20.91
N LYS A 97 -19.15 -20.54 -21.48
CA LYS A 97 -19.42 -21.77 -22.27
C LYS A 97 -19.28 -21.73 -23.79
N LYS A 98 -18.21 -22.42 -24.22
CA LYS A 98 -18.12 -23.29 -25.41
C LYS A 98 -19.39 -24.16 -25.57
N ALA A 99 -19.87 -24.33 -26.81
CA ALA A 99 -20.06 -25.61 -27.50
C ALA A 99 -21.13 -25.52 -28.63
N ASP A 100 -20.68 -25.89 -29.84
CA ASP A 100 -21.33 -26.77 -30.84
C ASP A 100 -22.57 -26.38 -31.68
N LYS A 101 -22.61 -27.01 -32.88
CA LYS A 101 -23.67 -27.19 -33.90
C LYS A 101 -23.81 -26.08 -34.97
N LYS A 102 -23.37 -26.26 -36.22
CA LYS A 102 -23.68 -27.24 -37.29
C LYS A 102 -25.09 -27.07 -37.87
N ASP A 103 -25.15 -26.46 -39.05
CA ASP A 103 -26.06 -26.76 -40.16
C ASP A 103 -25.34 -26.39 -41.48
#